data_AF-L0AAS4-F1
#
_entry.id   AF-L0AAS4-F1
#
_cell.length_a   1.000
_cell.length_b   1.000
_cell.length_c   1.000
_cell.angle_alpha   90.00
_cell.angle_beta   90.00
_cell.angle_gamma   90.00
#
_symmetry.space_group_name_H-M   'P 1'
#
loop_
_entity.id
_entity.type
_entity.pdbx_description
1 polymer ?
#
loop_
_entity_poly.entity_id
_entity_poly.type
_entity_poly.pdbx_seq_one_letter_code
_entity_poly.pdbx_strand_id
1 'polypeptide(L)' 'MTMKARITKRGSLAFIETEAGQKAVVPWDNICNIIRRFELIPEIVGNEKLDCVNNFNKEGEVDIDVESEGNDEEED' A
#
# COMPACT_ATOMS: atom_id res chain seq x y z
N MET A 1 -0.57 3.36 11.78
CA MET A 1 0.62 3.72 10.98
C MET A 1 0.61 2.75 9.82
N THR A 2 0.18 3.20 8.65
CA THR A 2 0.02 2.37 7.44
C THR A 2 1.39 2.16 6.79
N MET A 3 1.72 0.93 6.39
CA MET A 3 3.03 0.58 5.83
C MET A 3 2.90 0.08 4.40
N LYS A 4 3.73 0.57 3.48
CA LYS A 4 3.77 0.11 2.10
C LYS A 4 4.36 -1.29 2.00
N ALA A 5 3.72 -2.12 1.18
CA ALA A 5 4.17 -3.48 0.93
C ALA A 5 4.06 -3.81 -0.57
N ARG A 6 5.19 -4.17 -1.16
CA ARG A 6 5.28 -4.69 -2.52
C ARG A 6 4.83 -6.14 -2.53
N ILE A 7 3.80 -6.45 -3.31
CA ILE A 7 3.22 -7.79 -3.39
C ILE A 7 3.41 -8.34 -4.79
N THR A 8 4.02 -9.52 -4.89
CA THR A 8 4.23 -10.23 -6.16
C THR A 8 3.61 -11.62 -6.10
N LYS A 9 2.73 -11.95 -7.04
CA LYS A 9 2.17 -13.31 -7.16
C LYS A 9 3.12 -14.22 -7.93
N ARG A 10 3.32 -15.43 -7.44
CA ARG A 10 3.94 -16.53 -8.21
C ARG A 10 3.16 -17.82 -7.95
N GLY A 11 2.38 -18.25 -8.95
CA GLY A 11 1.48 -19.39 -8.81
C GLY A 11 0.40 -19.12 -7.75
N SER A 12 0.28 -20.00 -6.75
CA SER A 12 -0.65 -19.89 -5.63
C SER A 12 -0.09 -19.10 -4.43
N LEU A 13 1.12 -18.57 -4.52
CA LEU A 13 1.79 -17.86 -3.44
C LEU A 13 1.90 -16.35 -3.72
N ALA A 14 1.82 -15.58 -2.65
CA ALA A 14 2.10 -14.15 -2.60
C ALA A 14 3.42 -13.92 -1.87
N PHE A 15 4.31 -13.16 -2.49
CA PHE A 15 5.55 -12.66 -1.90
C PHE A 15 5.32 -11.21 -1.49
N ILE A 16 5.55 -10.90 -0.22
CA ILE A 16 5.34 -9.57 0.36
C ILE A 16 6.71 -9.04 0.79
N GLU A 17 7.04 -7.82 0.38
CA GLU A 17 8.22 -7.08 0.83
C GLU A 17 7.77 -5.71 1.33
N THR A 18 7.94 -5.43 2.63
CA THR A 18 7.57 -4.14 3.21
C THR A 18 8.67 -3.10 2.97
N GLU A 19 8.32 -1.81 3.07
CA GLU A 19 9.31 -0.72 2.98
C GLU A 19 10.39 -0.79 4.08
N ALA A 20 10.09 -1.43 5.21
CA ALA A 20 11.05 -1.72 6.28
C ALA A 20 12.01 -2.89 5.95
N GLY A 21 11.91 -3.48 4.75
CA GLY A 21 12.73 -4.61 4.30
C GLY A 21 12.28 -5.97 4.83
N GLN A 22 11.11 -6.07 5.49
CA GLN A 22 10.58 -7.34 5.98
C GLN A 22 10.00 -8.15 4.83
N LYS A 23 10.24 -9.46 4.83
CA LYS A 23 9.83 -10.36 3.75
C LYS A 23 8.94 -11.47 4.29
N ALA A 24 7.84 -11.74 3.60
CA ALA A 24 6.93 -12.82 3.93
C ALA A 24 6.44 -13.53 2.68
N VAL A 25 6.12 -14.82 2.82
CA VAL A 25 5.49 -15.62 1.78
C VAL A 25 4.22 -16.22 2.36
N VAL A 26 3.09 -15.98 1.71
CA VAL A 26 1.78 -16.44 2.16
C VAL A 26 0.98 -17.00 0.97
N PRO A 27 -0.06 -17.81 1.21
CA PRO A 27 -1.00 -18.17 0.15
C PRO A 27 -1.67 -16.93 -0.42
N TRP A 28 -1.81 -16.86 -1.75
CA TRP A 28 -2.46 -15.73 -2.43
C TRP A 28 -3.90 -15.54 -1.95
N ASP A 29 -4.63 -16.63 -1.68
CA ASP A 29 -6.00 -16.57 -1.18
C ASP A 29 -6.12 -15.89 0.19
N ASN A 30 -5.04 -15.87 0.99
CA ASN A 30 -5.02 -15.28 2.32
C ASN A 30 -4.52 -13.82 2.32
N ILE A 31 -4.10 -13.27 1.17
CA ILE A 31 -3.41 -11.98 1.10
C ILE A 31 -4.26 -10.82 1.63
N CYS A 32 -5.57 -10.87 1.39
CA CYS A 32 -6.51 -9.85 1.86
C CYS A 32 -6.60 -9.77 3.39
N ASN A 33 -6.52 -10.93 4.05
CA ASN A 33 -6.52 -10.97 5.51
C ASN A 33 -5.23 -10.37 6.07
N ILE A 34 -4.09 -10.64 5.42
CA ILE A 34 -2.80 -10.06 5.79
C ILE A 34 -2.82 -8.54 5.62
N ILE A 35 -3.25 -8.04 4.45
CA ILE A 35 -3.30 -6.60 4.17
C ILE A 35 -4.16 -5.87 5.21
N ARG A 36 -5.35 -6.39 5.54
CA ARG A 36 -6.22 -5.78 6.55
C ARG A 36 -5.65 -5.85 7.96
N ARG A 37 -5.09 -7.00 8.36
CA ARG A 37 -4.60 -7.24 9.72
C ARG A 37 -3.40 -6.37 10.07
N PHE A 38 -2.55 -6.10 9.09
CA PHE A 38 -1.32 -5.33 9.26
C PHE A 38 -1.43 -3.91 8.70
N GLU A 39 -2.64 -3.48 8.28
CA GLU A 39 -2.90 -2.18 7.67
C GLU A 39 -1.86 -1.84 6.59
N LEU A 40 -1.60 -2.80 5.71
CA LEU A 40 -0.62 -2.63 4.63
C LEU A 40 -1.25 -1.82 3.49
N ILE A 41 -0.44 -0.96 2.85
CA ILE A 41 -0.76 -0.33 1.57
C ILE A 41 -0.16 -1.25 0.48
N PRO A 42 -0.98 -2.03 -0.24
CA PRO A 42 -0.48 -3.04 -1.16
C PRO A 42 -0.13 -2.44 -2.53
N GLU A 43 1.10 -2.65 -2.97
CA GLU A 43 1.56 -2.34 -4.33
C GLU A 43 1.74 -3.65 -5.10
N ILE A 44 0.75 -3.99 -5.93
CA ILE A 44 0.78 -5.25 -6.68
C ILE A 44 1.62 -5.10 -7.93
N VAL A 45 2.63 -5.96 -8.05
CA VAL A 45 3.49 -6.02 -9.22
C VAL A 45 2.92 -7.03 -10.21
N GLY A 46 2.54 -6.54 -11.39
CA GLY A 46 1.97 -7.32 -12.49
C GLY A 46 0.53 -6.94 -12.81
N ASN A 47 -0.14 -7.77 -13.61
CA ASN A 47 -1.54 -7.56 -14.03
C ASN A 47 -2.57 -8.24 -13.12
N GLU A 48 -2.13 -8.76 -11.98
CA GLU A 48 -3.01 -9.47 -11.05
C GLU A 48 -3.92 -8.48 -10.32
N LYS A 49 -5.22 -8.79 -10.27
CA LYS A 49 -6.19 -8.03 -9.50
C LYS A 49 -6.36 -8.64 -8.12
N LEU A 50 -6.27 -7.82 -7.07
CA LEU A 50 -6.72 -8.18 -5.73
C LEU A 50 -8.13 -7.66 -5.53
N ASP A 51 -9.10 -8.55 -5.31
CA ASP A 51 -10.49 -8.16 -5.11
C ASP A 51 -10.71 -7.28 -3.88
N CYS A 52 -9.89 -7.45 -2.83
CA CYS A 52 -9.99 -6.66 -1.61
C CYS A 52 -9.33 -5.28 -1.67
N VAL A 53 -8.52 -4.98 -2.69
CA VAL A 53 -7.86 -3.67 -2.84
C VAL A 53 -8.78 -2.65 -3.52
N ASN A 54 -9.77 -3.12 -4.28
CA ASN A 54 -10.79 -2.25 -4.90
C ASN A 54 -11.65 -1.45 -3.90
N ASN A 55 -11.63 -1.78 -2.60
CA ASN A 55 -12.28 -0.99 -1.56
C ASN A 55 -11.35 0.02 -0.86
N PHE A 56 -10.03 -0.08 -1.02
CA PHE A 56 -9.12 0.90 -0.41
C PHE A 56 -9.08 2.24 -1.17
N ASN A 57 -9.52 2.26 -2.44
CA ASN A 57 -9.52 3.44 -3.30
C ASN A 57 -10.86 4.19 -3.37
N LYS A 58 -11.85 3.86 -2.53
CA LYS A 58 -13.16 4.53 -2.52
C LYS A 58 -13.40 5.47 -1.33
N GLU A 59 -12.46 5.57 -0.39
CA GLU A 59 -12.57 6.45 0.78
C GLU A 59 -11.40 7.45 0.89
N GLY A 60 -10.68 7.65 -0.22
CA GLY A 60 -9.48 8.49 -0.28
C GLY A 60 -9.40 9.29 -1.57
N GLU A 61 -10.48 9.99 -1.92
CA GLU A 61 -10.35 11.25 -2.65
C GLU A 61 -9.77 12.25 -1.64
N VAL A 62 -8.47 12.13 -1.40
CA VAL A 62 -7.68 13.20 -0.76
C VAL A 62 -7.18 14.02 -1.92
N ASP A 63 -7.81 15.17 -2.13
CA ASP A 63 -7.26 16.30 -2.86
C ASP A 63 -5.82 16.50 -2.36
N ILE A 64 -4.87 16.04 -3.17
CA ILE A 64 -3.47 16.38 -2.97
C ILE A 64 -3.32 17.77 -3.58
N ASP A 65 -3.68 18.79 -2.79
CA ASP A 65 -3.33 20.17 -3.09
C ASP A 65 -1.81 20.29 -2.91
N VAL A 66 -1.06 19.95 -3.97
CA VAL A 66 0.37 20.20 -4.06
C VAL A 66 0.54 21.56 -4.73
N GLU A 67 0.56 22.63 -3.93
CA GLU A 67 1.36 23.81 -4.24
C GLU A 67 2.46 23.93 -3.17
N SER A 68 3.64 23.44 -3.53
CA SER A 68 4.87 23.58 -2.76
C SER A 68 5.65 24.75 -3.33
N GLU A 69 5.45 25.96 -2.80
CA GLU A 69 6.36 27.09 -3.03
C GLU A 69 6.56 27.80 -1.69
N GLY A 70 7.79 27.76 -1.17
CA GLY A 70 8.16 28.38 0.10
C GLY A 70 8.27 29.90 0.02
N ASN A 71 8.16 30.54 1.18
CA ASN A 71 9.01 31.62 1.70
C ASN A 71 8.35 32.09 3.00
N ASP A 72 8.97 31.93 4.17
CA ASP A 72 9.99 32.82 4.75
C ASP A 72 9.38 34.14 5.27
N GLU A 73 9.64 34.39 6.56
CA GLU A 73 9.63 35.68 7.26
C GLU A 73 8.28 36.28 7.69
N GLU A 74 8.05 36.91 8.85
CA GLU A 74 8.80 37.29 10.07
C GLU A 74 7.73 37.80 11.09
N GLU A 75 8.19 38.08 12.30
CA GLU A 75 7.51 38.50 13.54
C GLU A 75 6.70 39.83 13.51
N ASP A 76 5.90 39.96 14.59
CA ASP A 76 5.28 41.15 15.23
C ASP A 76 3.88 41.65 14.79
#